data_AF-A0AAD7EHA2-F1
#
_entry.id   AF-A0AAD7EHA2-F1
#
_cell.length_a   1.000
_cell.length_b   1.000
_cell.length_c   1.000
_cell.angle_alpha   90.00
_cell.angle_beta   90.00
_cell.angle_gamma   90.00
#
_symmetry.space_group_name_H-M   'P 1'
#
loop_
_entity.id
_entity.type
_entity.pdbx_description
1 polymer ?
#
loop_
_entity_poly.entity_id
_entity_poly.type
_entity_poly.pdbx_seq_one_letter_code
_entity_poly.pdbx_strand_id
1 'polypeptide(L)'
;MNKDNAAAAISGSAVAKERAETVSSRGGVKLCELMGLLLNNKDDKKGQQDSHGVYFSAHEHLGYSLWFPDTSNTRYGCFSEAAAEIIVNLTVYRELMQFIRDRKMSLAYTNLEKNIWDAINDLRTLVELVVLLWYGQNFSKPVMRVVRSRTSTGGLPNLWDMGPVLEGVITHCERVIADPDIIMGPNLSYETASKDGRPWERPEAMYAAHALLPTLPRNEVRVVLVEFLEGALETWRRFGSDILGTELTDAQKRKAMMPATNDANEGWLGAQARVAQRRAPNARLEFINAKSQYKHNDTAGFIAEKLSTPAEQRFLRKRAQEISSEGGHQKRKVAQAEHDQQTVREHREKKTKSDRKKATEIAEINKCVPVFDIARFTDPGMLKEILVPQLDLQLKWHRLRELEMDKKTEIPPLSKLKKQQKAELIVTAVGRWRRRVDTGEVPLMGFQSSEPLEEDRLVVEPDNEEDDAGYGDRE
;
A
#
# COMPACT_ATOMS: atom_id res chain seq x y z
N MET A 1 10.30 2.99 6.24
CA MET A 1 11.77 2.94 5.98
C MET A 1 12.09 1.67 5.20
N ASN A 2 13.19 1.60 4.43
CA ASN A 2 13.62 0.33 3.86
C ASN A 2 14.16 -0.62 4.96
N LYS A 3 14.37 -1.90 4.64
CA LYS A 3 14.77 -2.93 5.61
C LYS A 3 16.06 -2.58 6.35
N ASP A 4 17.06 -2.09 5.64
CA ASP A 4 18.39 -1.80 6.21
C ASP A 4 18.35 -0.56 7.10
N ASN A 5 17.63 0.49 6.68
CA ASN A 5 17.41 1.68 7.50
C ASN A 5 16.58 1.36 8.74
N ALA A 6 15.57 0.49 8.61
CA ALA A 6 14.79 0.03 9.76
C ALA A 6 15.66 -0.75 10.75
N ALA A 7 16.52 -1.65 10.27
CA ALA A 7 17.48 -2.35 11.11
C ALA A 7 18.45 -1.37 11.78
N ALA A 8 19.04 -0.43 11.04
CA ALA A 8 19.93 0.59 11.56
C ALA A 8 19.26 1.51 12.59
N ALA A 9 17.97 1.81 12.44
CA ALA A 9 17.22 2.61 13.40
C ALA A 9 16.93 1.86 14.71
N ILE A 10 16.80 0.53 14.66
CA ILE A 10 16.49 -0.31 15.83
C ILE A 10 17.76 -0.72 16.59
N SER A 11 18.82 -1.11 15.88
CA SER A 11 20.02 -1.70 16.47
C SER A 11 21.30 -0.90 16.26
N GLY A 12 21.25 0.18 15.46
CA GLY A 12 22.39 1.05 15.19
C GLY A 12 22.67 2.07 16.30
N SER A 13 23.81 2.74 16.18
CA SER A 13 24.13 3.90 17.02
C SER A 13 23.14 5.04 16.80
N ALA A 14 23.08 6.00 17.74
CA ALA A 14 22.22 7.18 17.61
C ALA A 14 22.45 7.91 16.26
N VAL A 15 23.69 7.98 15.79
CA VAL A 15 24.07 8.56 14.49
C VAL A 15 23.50 7.74 13.32
N ALA A 16 23.54 6.41 13.41
CA ALA A 16 22.97 5.54 12.37
C ALA A 16 21.45 5.66 12.30
N LYS A 17 20.78 5.81 13.45
CA LYS A 17 19.34 6.05 13.53
C LYS A 17 18.95 7.39 12.92
N GLU A 18 19.63 8.48 13.29
CA GLU A 18 19.37 9.82 12.74
C GLU A 18 19.59 9.85 11.22
N ARG A 19 20.65 9.21 10.74
CA ARG A 19 20.89 9.06 9.30
C ARG A 19 19.79 8.26 8.61
N ALA A 20 19.35 7.15 9.21
CA ALA A 20 18.27 6.34 8.67
C ALA A 20 16.94 7.12 8.59
N GLU A 21 16.64 7.95 9.59
CA GLU A 21 15.47 8.82 9.62
C GLU A 21 15.54 9.95 8.59
N THR A 22 16.73 10.51 8.37
CA THR A 22 16.97 11.60 7.42
C THR A 22 16.90 11.14 5.97
N VAL A 23 17.50 9.98 5.66
CA VAL A 23 17.55 9.43 4.30
C VAL A 23 16.23 8.77 3.89
N SER A 24 15.39 8.39 4.86
CA SER A 24 14.10 7.74 4.56
C SER A 24 13.03 8.76 4.17
N SER A 25 12.54 8.63 2.93
CA SER A 25 11.33 9.29 2.46
C SER A 25 10.07 8.79 3.19
N ARG A 26 9.09 9.65 3.44
CA ARG A 26 7.81 9.37 4.12
C ARG A 26 6.66 10.17 3.49
N GLY A 27 5.43 9.95 3.96
CA GLY A 27 4.25 10.74 3.55
C GLY A 27 3.43 10.14 2.40
N GLY A 28 2.42 10.88 1.96
CA GLY A 28 1.41 10.46 0.99
C GLY A 28 1.99 10.15 -0.39
N VAL A 29 2.91 10.98 -0.89
CA VAL A 29 3.60 10.71 -2.17
C VAL A 29 4.37 9.39 -2.10
N LYS A 30 5.05 9.13 -0.98
CA LYS A 30 5.79 7.88 -0.82
C LYS A 30 4.85 6.69 -0.74
N LEU A 31 3.71 6.80 -0.05
CA LEU A 31 2.70 5.76 -0.05
C LEU A 31 2.19 5.46 -1.46
N CYS A 32 1.86 6.48 -2.27
CA CYS A 32 1.46 6.30 -3.67
C CYS A 32 2.52 5.59 -4.51
N GLU A 33 3.81 5.88 -4.28
CA GLU A 33 4.93 5.19 -4.93
C GLU A 33 4.98 3.71 -4.51
N LEU A 34 4.94 3.42 -3.21
CA LEU A 34 4.99 2.04 -2.69
C LEU A 34 3.79 1.22 -3.15
N MET A 35 2.59 1.79 -3.16
CA MET A 35 1.39 1.12 -3.69
C MET A 35 1.49 0.87 -5.18
N GLY A 36 2.06 1.78 -5.98
CA GLY A 36 2.33 1.50 -7.40
C GLY A 36 3.35 0.39 -7.60
N LEU A 37 4.42 0.36 -6.80
CA LEU A 37 5.42 -0.71 -6.84
C LEU A 37 4.83 -2.08 -6.47
N LEU A 38 3.88 -2.13 -5.55
CA LEU A 38 3.22 -3.37 -5.14
C LEU A 38 2.12 -3.77 -6.14
N LEU A 39 1.22 -2.85 -6.50
CA LEU A 39 -0.03 -3.13 -7.20
C LEU A 39 0.06 -2.98 -8.73
N ASN A 40 1.14 -2.41 -9.25
CA ASN A 40 1.39 -2.28 -10.69
C ASN A 40 2.72 -2.94 -11.07
N ASN A 41 3.01 -4.09 -10.47
CA ASN A 41 4.15 -4.94 -10.77
C ASN A 41 3.70 -6.34 -11.21
N LYS A 42 4.11 -6.72 -12.43
CA LYS A 42 3.75 -7.96 -13.11
C LYS A 42 4.47 -9.20 -12.58
N ASP A 43 5.60 -9.02 -11.89
CA ASP A 43 6.32 -10.12 -11.26
C ASP A 43 5.51 -10.60 -10.06
N ASP A 44 4.81 -11.73 -10.18
CA ASP A 44 3.92 -12.30 -9.17
C ASP A 44 4.62 -12.69 -7.86
N LYS A 45 5.96 -12.85 -7.90
CA LYS A 45 6.78 -13.07 -6.69
C LYS A 45 7.02 -11.79 -5.91
N LYS A 46 6.99 -10.62 -6.56
CA LYS A 46 7.34 -9.32 -5.96
C LYS A 46 6.17 -8.35 -5.88
N GLY A 47 5.17 -8.52 -6.73
CA GLY A 47 4.02 -7.66 -6.93
C GLY A 47 2.72 -8.39 -6.69
N GLN A 48 1.65 -7.62 -6.62
CA GLN A 48 0.28 -8.07 -6.39
C GLN A 48 -0.65 -7.57 -7.50
N GLN A 49 -0.13 -7.25 -8.67
CA GLN A 49 -0.90 -6.63 -9.75
C GLN A 49 -2.13 -7.45 -10.17
N ASP A 50 -1.93 -8.73 -10.49
CA ASP A 50 -3.04 -9.60 -10.88
C ASP A 50 -3.92 -9.96 -9.68
N SER A 51 -3.32 -10.20 -8.51
CA SER A 51 -4.06 -10.48 -7.26
C SER A 51 -4.98 -9.32 -6.88
N HIS A 52 -4.52 -8.08 -7.00
CA HIS A 52 -5.30 -6.86 -6.80
C HIS A 52 -6.48 -6.80 -7.77
N GLY A 53 -6.23 -7.01 -9.07
CA GLY A 53 -7.28 -6.99 -10.08
C GLY A 53 -8.33 -8.08 -9.87
N VAL A 54 -7.90 -9.28 -9.47
CA VAL A 54 -8.79 -10.41 -9.11
C VAL A 54 -9.60 -10.07 -7.86
N TYR A 55 -8.96 -9.61 -6.80
CA TYR A 55 -9.62 -9.24 -5.54
C TYR A 55 -10.69 -8.18 -5.77
N PHE A 56 -10.35 -7.08 -6.45
CA PHE A 56 -11.31 -6.00 -6.76
C PHE A 56 -12.46 -6.48 -7.67
N SER A 57 -12.19 -7.39 -8.61
CA SER A 57 -13.24 -7.98 -9.46
C SER A 57 -14.18 -8.91 -8.69
N ALA A 58 -13.66 -9.60 -7.67
CA ALA A 58 -14.40 -10.56 -6.84
C ALA A 58 -15.07 -9.91 -5.63
N HIS A 59 -14.66 -8.70 -5.24
CA HIS A 59 -15.20 -7.98 -4.10
C HIS A 59 -16.65 -7.53 -4.37
N GLU A 60 -17.53 -7.77 -3.40
CA GLU A 60 -19.00 -7.66 -3.52
C GLU A 60 -19.54 -6.27 -3.94
N HIS A 61 -18.70 -5.23 -3.98
CA HIS A 61 -19.13 -3.86 -4.24
C HIS A 61 -18.56 -3.21 -5.51
N LEU A 62 -17.55 -3.80 -6.13
CA LEU A 62 -16.92 -3.20 -7.32
C LEU A 62 -17.31 -3.94 -8.59
N GLY A 63 -17.18 -5.27 -8.66
CA GLY A 63 -17.58 -6.05 -9.85
C GLY A 63 -16.80 -5.73 -11.13
N TYR A 64 -15.73 -4.94 -11.03
CA TYR A 64 -14.79 -4.66 -12.13
C TYR A 64 -13.35 -4.59 -11.61
N SER A 65 -12.41 -4.96 -12.48
CA SER A 65 -10.97 -4.88 -12.20
C SER A 65 -10.52 -3.42 -12.28
N LEU A 66 -9.97 -2.89 -11.20
CA LEU A 66 -9.28 -1.60 -11.18
C LEU A 66 -7.77 -1.84 -11.34
N TRP A 67 -7.13 -0.99 -12.13
CA TRP A 67 -5.66 -0.95 -12.23
C TRP A 67 -5.17 0.25 -11.43
N PHE A 68 -4.20 0.03 -10.56
CA PHE A 68 -3.63 1.11 -9.77
C PHE A 68 -2.92 2.13 -10.68
N PRO A 69 -3.00 3.44 -10.40
CA PRO A 69 -2.32 4.46 -11.21
C PRO A 69 -0.81 4.24 -11.33
N ASP A 70 -0.27 4.56 -12.51
CA ASP A 70 1.13 4.30 -12.87
C ASP A 70 2.09 5.33 -12.25
N THR A 71 2.41 5.15 -10.97
CA THR A 71 3.30 6.05 -10.20
C THR A 71 4.79 5.80 -10.46
N SER A 72 5.18 4.67 -11.06
CA SER A 72 6.57 4.32 -11.35
C SER A 72 7.12 4.98 -12.62
N ASN A 73 6.27 5.29 -13.61
CA ASN A 73 6.68 5.93 -14.87
C ASN A 73 6.55 7.47 -14.87
N THR A 74 6.45 8.12 -13.69
CA THR A 74 6.46 9.59 -13.52
C THR A 74 5.55 10.35 -14.50
N ARG A 75 4.31 9.87 -14.70
CA ARG A 75 3.34 10.56 -15.56
C ARG A 75 2.80 11.80 -14.85
N TYR A 76 2.58 12.89 -15.60
CA TYR A 76 1.91 14.08 -15.04
C TYR A 76 0.58 13.71 -14.38
N GLY A 77 0.47 14.04 -13.08
CA GLY A 77 -0.72 13.79 -12.27
C GLY A 77 -0.88 12.35 -11.75
N CYS A 78 0.08 11.44 -11.96
CA CYS A 78 -0.06 10.05 -11.50
C CYS A 78 -0.23 9.94 -9.97
N PHE A 79 0.47 10.78 -9.21
CA PHE A 79 0.37 10.77 -7.76
C PHE A 79 -0.97 11.33 -7.25
N SER A 80 -1.52 12.36 -7.89
CA SER A 80 -2.87 12.85 -7.57
C SER A 80 -3.96 11.83 -7.93
N GLU A 81 -3.77 11.06 -9.01
CA GLU A 81 -4.65 9.95 -9.36
C GLU A 81 -4.55 8.81 -8.35
N ALA A 82 -3.33 8.44 -7.96
CA ALA A 82 -3.10 7.42 -6.93
C ALA A 82 -3.73 7.84 -5.60
N ALA A 83 -3.59 9.11 -5.20
CA ALA A 83 -4.24 9.63 -4.01
C ALA A 83 -5.76 9.56 -4.10
N ALA A 84 -6.35 9.95 -5.24
CA ALA A 84 -7.79 9.80 -5.49
C ALA A 84 -8.24 8.34 -5.36
N GLU A 85 -7.51 7.40 -5.96
CA GLU A 85 -7.82 5.98 -5.91
C GLU A 85 -7.74 5.40 -4.49
N ILE A 86 -6.68 5.73 -3.76
CA ILE A 86 -6.49 5.29 -2.38
C ILE A 86 -7.60 5.80 -1.48
N ILE A 87 -7.97 7.08 -1.58
CA ILE A 87 -8.99 7.67 -0.70
C ILE A 87 -10.38 7.11 -1.00
N VAL A 88 -10.75 6.94 -2.27
CA VAL A 88 -12.05 6.35 -2.66
C VAL A 88 -12.17 4.92 -2.15
N ASN A 89 -11.12 4.13 -2.30
CA ASN A 89 -11.13 2.70 -1.97
C ASN A 89 -10.37 2.38 -0.67
N LEU A 90 -10.27 3.33 0.27
CA LEU A 90 -9.40 3.20 1.45
C LEU A 90 -9.73 1.97 2.29
N THR A 91 -11.01 1.70 2.51
CA THR A 91 -11.48 0.52 3.26
C THR A 91 -11.12 -0.76 2.53
N VAL A 92 -11.37 -0.82 1.23
CA VAL A 92 -11.05 -1.98 0.37
C VAL A 92 -9.54 -2.23 0.35
N TYR A 93 -8.71 -1.19 0.29
CA TYR A 93 -7.26 -1.34 0.35
C TYR A 93 -6.77 -1.87 1.71
N ARG A 94 -7.40 -1.45 2.82
CA ARG A 94 -7.10 -2.04 4.14
C ARG A 94 -7.45 -3.53 4.16
N GLU A 95 -8.62 -3.91 3.66
CA GLU A 95 -9.04 -5.31 3.57
C GLU A 95 -8.12 -6.14 2.67
N LEU A 96 -7.73 -5.59 1.50
CA LEU A 96 -6.80 -6.22 0.58
C LEU A 96 -5.43 -6.47 1.26
N MET A 97 -4.90 -5.49 2.00
CA MET A 97 -3.62 -5.67 2.68
C MET A 97 -3.70 -6.79 3.73
N GLN A 98 -4.80 -6.87 4.50
CA GLN A 98 -5.02 -8.00 5.42
C GLN A 98 -5.13 -9.33 4.67
N PHE A 99 -5.82 -9.35 3.53
CA PHE A 99 -5.94 -10.53 2.69
C PHE A 99 -4.58 -11.01 2.16
N ILE A 100 -3.73 -10.09 1.68
CA ILE A 100 -2.38 -10.39 1.20
C ILE A 100 -1.53 -11.01 2.32
N ARG A 101 -1.63 -10.49 3.55
CA ARG A 101 -0.94 -11.06 4.72
C ARG A 101 -1.42 -12.47 5.02
N ASP A 102 -2.73 -12.65 5.11
CA ASP A 102 -3.34 -13.90 5.58
C ASP A 102 -3.22 -15.02 4.54
N ARG A 103 -3.05 -14.67 3.25
CA ARG A 103 -2.78 -15.66 2.19
C ARG A 103 -1.40 -16.31 2.33
N LYS A 104 -0.44 -15.64 2.97
CA LYS A 104 0.92 -16.17 3.14
C LYS A 104 0.98 -17.21 4.24
N MET A 105 1.85 -18.21 4.07
CA MET A 105 2.15 -19.20 5.12
C MET A 105 2.69 -18.56 6.40
N SER A 106 3.50 -17.50 6.28
CA SER A 106 4.06 -16.79 7.43
C SER A 106 3.05 -15.93 8.19
N LEU A 107 1.91 -15.61 7.58
CA LEU A 107 0.89 -14.68 8.11
C LEU A 107 1.47 -13.32 8.53
N ALA A 108 2.57 -12.92 7.89
CA ALA A 108 3.31 -11.71 8.20
C ALA A 108 3.48 -10.84 6.96
N TYR A 109 3.50 -9.53 7.19
CA TYR A 109 3.81 -8.56 6.14
C TYR A 109 5.28 -8.62 5.76
N THR A 110 5.57 -8.43 4.47
CA THR A 110 6.93 -8.03 4.05
C THR A 110 7.21 -6.60 4.54
N ASN A 111 8.48 -6.17 4.54
CA ASN A 111 8.81 -4.80 4.95
C ASN A 111 8.08 -3.75 4.08
N LEU A 112 7.96 -3.99 2.77
CA LEU A 112 7.20 -3.13 1.85
C LEU A 112 5.72 -3.06 2.23
N GLU A 113 5.08 -4.22 2.41
CA GLU A 113 3.67 -4.30 2.77
C GLU A 113 3.39 -3.69 4.14
N LYS A 114 4.28 -3.86 5.11
CA LYS A 114 4.16 -3.26 6.43
C LYS A 114 4.24 -1.74 6.35
N ASN A 115 5.19 -1.19 5.60
CA ASN A 115 5.24 0.26 5.37
C ASN A 115 3.95 0.78 4.71
N ILE A 116 3.35 0.03 3.77
CA ILE A 116 2.06 0.40 3.16
C ILE A 116 0.93 0.32 4.19
N TRP A 117 0.85 -0.77 4.96
CA TRP A 117 -0.15 -0.98 6.00
C TRP A 117 -0.11 0.12 7.06
N ASP A 118 1.08 0.47 7.54
CA ASP A 118 1.25 1.53 8.53
C ASP A 118 0.83 2.88 7.94
N ALA A 119 1.21 3.15 6.68
CA ALA A 119 0.92 4.43 6.01
C ALA A 119 -0.57 4.62 5.65
N ILE A 120 -1.32 3.58 5.25
CA ILE A 120 -2.77 3.70 4.97
C ILE A 120 -3.62 3.84 6.25
N ASN A 121 -3.02 3.56 7.41
CA ASN A 121 -3.65 3.73 8.72
C ASN A 121 -3.14 4.98 9.47
N ASP A 122 -2.06 5.60 8.99
CA ASP A 122 -1.53 6.83 9.56
C ASP A 122 -2.34 8.06 9.13
N LEU A 123 -2.94 8.75 10.10
CA LEU A 123 -3.80 9.91 9.85
C LEU A 123 -3.04 11.04 9.13
N ARG A 124 -1.76 11.26 9.44
CA ARG A 124 -0.97 12.33 8.82
C ARG A 124 -0.69 12.06 7.34
N THR A 125 -0.37 10.81 7.01
CA THR A 125 -0.25 10.38 5.61
C THR A 125 -1.57 10.56 4.86
N LEU A 126 -2.71 10.27 5.49
CA LEU A 126 -4.03 10.51 4.89
C LEU A 126 -4.31 12.00 4.65
N VAL A 127 -3.87 12.89 5.55
CA VAL A 127 -3.94 14.35 5.33
C VAL A 127 -3.22 14.74 4.03
N GLU A 128 -1.98 14.28 3.86
CA GLU A 128 -1.20 14.57 2.64
C GLU A 128 -1.87 14.03 1.37
N LEU A 129 -2.46 12.82 1.43
CA LEU A 129 -3.19 12.24 0.29
C LEU A 129 -4.42 13.07 -0.07
N VAL A 130 -5.19 13.54 0.91
CA VAL A 130 -6.36 14.40 0.66
C VAL A 130 -5.96 15.71 -0.03
N VAL A 131 -4.88 16.35 0.44
CA VAL A 131 -4.36 17.57 -0.19
C VAL A 131 -3.90 17.31 -1.62
N LEU A 132 -3.20 16.20 -1.86
CA LEU A 132 -2.72 15.82 -3.19
C LEU A 132 -3.87 15.52 -4.17
N LEU A 133 -4.93 14.88 -3.68
CA LEU A 133 -6.17 14.64 -4.41
C LEU A 133 -6.86 15.95 -4.78
N TRP A 134 -7.04 16.86 -3.81
CA TRP A 134 -7.64 18.17 -4.04
C TRP A 134 -6.86 19.00 -5.05
N TYR A 135 -5.54 19.00 -4.94
CA TYR A 135 -4.69 19.65 -5.93
C TYR A 135 -4.90 19.06 -7.34
N GLY A 136 -4.97 17.74 -7.42
CA GLY A 136 -5.32 17.02 -8.64
C GLY A 136 -6.61 17.52 -9.28
N GLN A 137 -7.72 17.42 -8.55
CA GLN A 137 -9.06 17.68 -9.08
C GLN A 137 -9.34 19.17 -9.33
N ASN A 138 -8.84 20.07 -8.48
CA ASN A 138 -9.17 21.50 -8.55
C ASN A 138 -8.17 22.34 -9.36
N PHE A 139 -6.93 21.88 -9.53
CA PHE A 139 -5.87 22.66 -10.21
C PHE A 139 -5.33 21.91 -11.43
N SER A 140 -4.78 20.72 -11.22
CA SER A 140 -4.06 19.97 -12.26
C SER A 140 -5.00 19.54 -13.39
N LYS A 141 -6.16 18.94 -13.08
CA LYS A 141 -7.13 18.49 -14.08
C LYS A 141 -7.68 19.61 -14.96
N PRO A 142 -8.11 20.77 -14.41
CA PRO A 142 -8.48 21.93 -15.22
C PRO A 142 -7.39 22.38 -16.20
N VAL A 143 -6.12 22.42 -15.77
CA VAL A 143 -5.00 22.76 -16.66
C VAL A 143 -4.83 21.71 -17.75
N MET A 144 -4.81 20.42 -17.38
CA MET A 144 -4.62 19.33 -18.34
C MET A 144 -5.77 19.24 -19.35
N ARG A 145 -6.98 19.65 -18.98
CA ARG A 145 -8.13 19.76 -19.88
C ARG A 145 -7.88 20.78 -20.99
N VAL A 146 -7.25 21.90 -20.67
CA VAL A 146 -6.87 22.92 -21.67
C VAL A 146 -5.66 22.45 -22.48
N VAL A 147 -4.58 22.00 -21.84
CA VAL A 147 -3.35 21.54 -22.51
C VAL A 147 -3.60 20.40 -23.49
N ARG A 148 -4.55 19.52 -23.19
CA ARG A 148 -4.93 18.39 -24.05
C ARG A 148 -6.14 18.67 -24.95
N SER A 149 -6.73 19.87 -24.88
CA SER A 149 -7.85 20.23 -25.74
C SER A 149 -7.41 20.25 -27.20
N ARG A 150 -8.33 19.91 -28.11
CA ARG A 150 -8.08 20.01 -29.55
C ARG A 150 -8.53 21.38 -30.01
N THR A 151 -7.66 22.06 -30.75
CA THR A 151 -8.01 23.29 -31.46
C THR A 151 -9.03 23.01 -32.56
N SER A 152 -9.66 24.05 -33.11
CA SER A 152 -10.63 23.95 -34.21
C SER A 152 -10.06 23.28 -35.47
N THR A 153 -8.73 23.26 -35.63
CA THR A 153 -8.01 22.61 -36.73
C THR A 153 -7.57 21.18 -36.39
N GLY A 154 -7.91 20.66 -35.20
CA GLY A 154 -7.55 19.32 -34.74
C GLY A 154 -6.13 19.20 -34.15
N GLY A 155 -5.35 20.28 -34.10
CA GLY A 155 -4.03 20.34 -33.46
C GLY A 155 -4.10 20.48 -31.94
N LEU A 156 -2.97 20.24 -31.26
CA LEU A 156 -2.82 20.59 -29.84
C LEU A 156 -2.71 22.12 -29.68
N PRO A 157 -3.01 22.68 -28.49
CA PRO A 157 -2.85 24.11 -28.23
C PRO A 157 -1.38 24.50 -28.32
N ASN A 158 -1.12 25.75 -28.70
CA ASN A 158 0.23 26.29 -28.72
C ASN A 158 0.68 26.63 -27.28
N LEU A 159 1.94 26.34 -26.96
CA LEU A 159 2.54 26.64 -25.66
C LEU A 159 2.43 28.14 -25.33
N TRP A 160 2.64 29.01 -26.31
CA TRP A 160 2.59 30.46 -26.15
C TRP A 160 1.19 31.03 -25.89
N ASP A 161 0.15 30.20 -26.04
CA ASP A 161 -1.23 30.56 -25.69
C ASP A 161 -1.58 30.13 -24.26
N MET A 162 -0.65 29.50 -23.54
CA MET A 162 -0.88 29.01 -22.17
C MET A 162 -0.72 30.08 -21.10
N GLY A 163 -0.19 31.28 -21.43
CA GLY A 163 0.00 32.38 -20.47
C GLY A 163 -1.23 32.66 -19.59
N PRO A 164 -2.42 32.94 -20.17
CA PRO A 164 -3.65 33.16 -19.40
C PRO A 164 -4.09 31.94 -18.57
N VAL A 165 -3.76 30.72 -19.02
CA VAL A 165 -4.08 29.49 -18.28
C VAL A 165 -3.25 29.44 -17.00
N LEU A 166 -1.94 29.71 -17.11
CA LEU A 166 -0.99 29.72 -16.01
C LEU A 166 -1.29 30.84 -15.02
N GLU A 167 -1.57 32.06 -15.50
CA GLU A 167 -2.03 33.18 -14.66
C GLU A 167 -3.27 32.79 -13.86
N GLY A 168 -4.27 32.18 -14.53
CA GLY A 168 -5.48 31.73 -13.84
C GLY A 168 -5.23 30.64 -12.78
N VAL A 169 -4.17 29.82 -12.91
CA VAL A 169 -3.78 28.86 -11.86
C VAL A 169 -3.14 29.59 -10.69
N ILE A 170 -2.23 30.52 -10.96
CA ILE A 170 -1.56 31.35 -9.94
C ILE A 170 -2.61 32.11 -9.11
N THR A 171 -3.53 32.81 -9.78
CA THR A 171 -4.62 33.54 -9.10
C THR A 171 -5.52 32.61 -8.30
N HIS A 172 -5.79 31.40 -8.80
CA HIS A 172 -6.61 30.43 -8.08
C HIS A 172 -5.89 29.86 -6.85
N CYS A 173 -4.58 29.59 -6.93
CA CYS A 173 -3.76 29.21 -5.78
C CYS A 173 -3.79 30.31 -4.71
N GLU A 174 -3.55 31.57 -5.08
CA GLU A 174 -3.61 32.71 -4.16
C GLU A 174 -4.98 32.84 -3.49
N ARG A 175 -6.06 32.64 -4.25
CA ARG A 175 -7.44 32.66 -3.73
C ARG A 175 -7.68 31.59 -2.67
N VAL A 176 -7.22 30.35 -2.92
CA VAL A 176 -7.41 29.23 -1.99
C VAL A 176 -6.46 29.31 -0.79
N ILE A 177 -5.26 29.87 -0.96
CA ILE A 177 -4.34 30.15 0.16
C ILE A 177 -4.98 31.17 1.11
N ALA A 178 -5.59 32.23 0.57
CA ALA A 178 -6.27 33.26 1.35
C ALA A 178 -7.52 32.72 2.06
N ASP A 179 -8.27 31.82 1.41
CA ASP A 179 -9.44 31.15 1.98
C ASP A 179 -9.47 29.64 1.66
N PRO A 180 -8.84 28.80 2.51
CA PRO A 180 -8.84 27.35 2.32
C PRO A 180 -10.23 26.70 2.41
N ASP A 181 -11.21 27.36 3.03
CA ASP A 181 -12.57 26.82 3.15
C ASP A 181 -13.31 26.80 1.81
N ILE A 182 -12.78 27.43 0.75
CA ILE A 182 -13.27 27.26 -0.63
C ILE A 182 -13.26 25.77 -1.05
N ILE A 183 -12.22 25.03 -0.63
CA ILE A 183 -12.10 23.59 -0.91
C ILE A 183 -12.51 22.77 0.32
N MET A 184 -12.19 23.20 1.53
CA MET A 184 -12.45 22.40 2.74
C MET A 184 -13.87 22.55 3.31
N GLY A 185 -14.59 23.59 2.89
CA GLY A 185 -15.85 24.01 3.51
C GLY A 185 -17.02 23.04 3.29
N PRO A 186 -18.08 23.16 4.10
CA PRO A 186 -19.28 22.33 3.98
C PRO A 186 -20.08 22.63 2.70
N ASN A 187 -19.95 23.85 2.16
CA ASN A 187 -20.60 24.28 0.92
C ASN A 187 -19.75 23.98 -0.32
N LEU A 188 -19.14 22.79 -0.36
CA LEU A 188 -18.27 22.37 -1.45
C LEU A 188 -19.08 22.33 -2.76
N SER A 189 -18.63 23.11 -3.75
CA SER A 189 -19.14 23.07 -5.12
C SER A 189 -17.98 23.09 -6.09
N TYR A 190 -18.09 22.34 -7.19
CA TYR A 190 -17.09 22.38 -8.26
C TYR A 190 -17.00 23.77 -8.91
N GLU A 191 -18.08 24.56 -8.87
CA GLU A 191 -18.14 25.90 -9.47
C GLU A 191 -17.17 26.87 -8.79
N THR A 192 -17.00 26.73 -7.47
CA THR A 192 -16.14 27.58 -6.65
C THR A 192 -14.77 26.95 -6.39
N ALA A 193 -14.73 25.63 -6.20
CA ALA A 193 -13.52 24.92 -5.84
C ALA A 193 -12.63 24.60 -7.04
N SER A 194 -13.19 24.27 -8.21
CA SER A 194 -12.39 24.00 -9.41
C SER A 194 -11.91 25.30 -10.05
N LYS A 195 -10.65 25.33 -10.51
CA LYS A 195 -10.07 26.48 -11.22
C LYS A 195 -10.90 26.95 -12.41
N ASP A 196 -11.52 26.03 -13.14
CA ASP A 196 -12.32 26.34 -14.33
C ASP A 196 -13.83 26.30 -14.10
N GLY A 197 -14.28 26.11 -12.86
CA GLY A 197 -15.70 26.03 -12.48
C GLY A 197 -16.47 24.88 -13.13
N ARG A 198 -15.78 23.90 -13.72
CA ARG A 198 -16.41 22.73 -14.35
C ARG A 198 -16.44 21.53 -13.40
N PRO A 199 -17.30 20.54 -13.64
CA PRO A 199 -17.33 19.32 -12.84
C PRO A 199 -15.95 18.66 -12.73
N TRP A 200 -15.66 18.13 -11.55
CA TRP A 200 -14.46 17.33 -11.30
C TRP A 200 -14.46 16.08 -12.17
N GLU A 201 -13.28 15.59 -12.52
CA GLU A 201 -13.13 14.37 -13.30
C GLU A 201 -13.51 13.14 -12.47
N ARG A 202 -13.21 13.18 -11.16
CA ARG A 202 -13.58 12.17 -10.18
C ARG A 202 -14.35 12.80 -9.02
N PRO A 203 -15.65 13.12 -9.18
CA PRO A 203 -16.45 13.71 -8.10
C PRO A 203 -16.54 12.78 -6.88
N GLU A 204 -16.54 11.46 -7.08
CA GLU A 204 -16.52 10.47 -6.00
C GLU A 204 -15.29 10.61 -5.09
N ALA A 205 -14.14 11.00 -5.64
CA ALA A 205 -12.91 11.22 -4.87
C ALA A 205 -13.00 12.47 -3.99
N MET A 206 -13.64 13.53 -4.50
CA MET A 206 -13.90 14.74 -3.71
C MET A 206 -14.84 14.44 -2.54
N TYR A 207 -15.92 13.70 -2.79
CA TYR A 207 -16.86 13.33 -1.73
C TYR A 207 -16.24 12.37 -0.71
N ALA A 208 -15.43 11.41 -1.16
CA ALA A 208 -14.69 10.51 -0.26
C ALA A 208 -13.71 11.28 0.64
N ALA A 209 -12.99 12.26 0.10
CA ALA A 209 -12.11 13.12 0.89
C ALA A 209 -12.90 13.91 1.96
N HIS A 210 -14.05 14.49 1.59
CA HIS A 210 -14.91 15.21 2.53
C HIS A 210 -15.54 14.31 3.59
N ALA A 211 -15.90 13.07 3.24
CA ALA A 211 -16.38 12.08 4.19
C ALA A 211 -15.28 11.66 5.18
N LEU A 212 -14.01 11.71 4.77
CA LEU A 212 -12.86 11.40 5.62
C LEU A 212 -12.47 12.58 6.54
N LEU A 213 -12.71 13.83 6.12
CA LEU A 213 -12.29 15.04 6.87
C LEU A 213 -12.64 15.04 8.37
N PRO A 214 -13.84 14.61 8.82
CA PRO A 214 -14.17 14.59 10.25
C PRO A 214 -13.27 13.68 11.09
N THR A 215 -12.62 12.69 10.47
CA THR A 215 -11.69 11.76 11.13
C THR A 215 -10.25 12.27 11.15
N LEU A 216 -9.94 13.31 10.36
CA LEU A 216 -8.60 13.86 10.24
C LEU A 216 -8.43 15.09 11.15
N PRO A 217 -7.21 15.42 11.59
CA PRO A 217 -6.95 16.65 12.32
C PRO A 217 -7.19 17.86 11.41
N ARG A 218 -8.38 18.48 11.49
CA ARG A 218 -8.82 19.53 10.55
C ARG A 218 -7.85 20.72 10.47
N ASN A 219 -7.22 21.09 11.59
CA ASN A 219 -6.22 22.16 11.61
C ASN A 219 -4.96 21.76 10.84
N GLU A 220 -4.50 20.52 10.95
CA GLU A 220 -3.35 20.03 10.19
C GLU A 220 -3.68 19.98 8.68
N VAL A 221 -4.89 19.55 8.31
CA VAL A 221 -5.32 19.56 6.90
C VAL A 221 -5.24 20.97 6.30
N ARG A 222 -5.70 21.99 7.05
CA ARG A 222 -5.62 23.38 6.60
C ARG A 222 -4.17 23.83 6.40
N VAL A 223 -3.32 23.58 7.39
CA VAL A 223 -1.90 23.97 7.34
C VAL A 223 -1.20 23.32 6.16
N VAL A 224 -1.35 21.99 6.01
CA VAL A 224 -0.72 21.24 4.92
C VAL A 224 -1.24 21.68 3.56
N LEU A 225 -2.54 21.98 3.41
CA LEU A 225 -3.10 22.51 2.16
C LEU A 225 -2.46 23.85 1.78
N VAL A 226 -2.35 24.78 2.75
CA VAL A 226 -1.76 26.10 2.51
C VAL A 226 -0.28 25.98 2.14
N GLU A 227 0.51 25.28 2.95
CA GLU A 227 1.95 25.09 2.69
C GLU A 227 2.21 24.41 1.33
N PHE A 228 1.40 23.40 1.00
CA PHE A 228 1.46 22.73 -0.30
C PHE A 228 1.18 23.70 -1.46
N LEU A 229 0.14 24.53 -1.33
CA LEU A 229 -0.24 25.49 -2.36
C LEU A 229 0.77 26.65 -2.47
N GLU A 230 1.41 27.08 -1.38
CA GLU A 230 2.50 28.05 -1.43
C GLU A 230 3.70 27.51 -2.23
N GLY A 231 4.10 26.26 -1.97
CA GLY A 231 5.14 25.60 -2.76
C GLY A 231 4.74 25.37 -4.22
N ALA A 232 3.47 25.03 -4.47
CA ALA A 232 2.93 24.91 -5.82
C ALA A 232 2.92 26.26 -6.56
N LEU A 233 2.54 27.35 -5.87
CA LEU A 233 2.51 28.71 -6.41
C LEU A 233 3.91 29.17 -6.84
N GLU A 234 4.93 28.96 -6.00
CA GLU A 234 6.33 29.23 -6.36
C GLU A 234 6.73 28.44 -7.60
N THR A 235 6.38 27.14 -7.63
CA THR A 235 6.71 26.26 -8.75
C THR A 235 6.03 26.69 -10.05
N TRP A 236 4.76 27.11 -10.00
CA TRP A 236 4.04 27.61 -11.18
C TRP A 236 4.61 28.91 -11.71
N ARG A 237 5.00 29.84 -10.83
CA ARG A 237 5.67 31.08 -11.22
C ARG A 237 7.01 30.80 -11.92
N ARG A 238 7.81 29.88 -11.38
CA ARG A 238 9.06 29.44 -12.00
C ARG A 238 8.82 28.74 -13.34
N PHE A 239 7.88 27.79 -13.39
CA PHE A 239 7.54 27.04 -14.59
C PHE A 239 7.01 27.93 -15.72
N GLY A 240 6.19 28.93 -15.38
CA GLY A 240 5.61 29.85 -16.34
C GLY A 240 6.50 31.03 -16.73
N SER A 241 7.69 31.18 -16.15
CA SER A 241 8.53 32.38 -16.33
C SER A 241 8.86 32.73 -17.77
N ASP A 242 8.99 31.72 -18.65
CA ASP A 242 9.26 31.93 -20.08
C ASP A 242 8.02 32.34 -20.91
N ILE A 243 6.81 32.15 -20.37
CA ILE A 243 5.53 32.34 -21.08
C ILE A 243 4.74 33.52 -20.52
N LEU A 244 4.74 33.67 -19.19
CA LEU A 244 4.08 34.74 -18.46
C LEU A 244 4.69 36.10 -18.85
N GLY A 245 3.85 37.05 -19.25
CA GLY A 245 4.31 38.39 -19.67
C GLY A 245 5.00 38.45 -21.03
N THR A 246 4.93 37.41 -21.86
CA THR A 246 5.47 37.46 -23.23
C THR A 246 4.64 38.38 -24.14
N GLU A 247 5.28 39.34 -24.81
CA GLU A 247 4.64 40.28 -25.74
C GLU A 247 4.61 39.77 -27.20
N LEU A 248 4.71 38.45 -27.41
CA LEU A 248 4.70 37.88 -28.76
C LEU A 248 3.36 38.16 -29.44
N THR A 249 3.42 38.75 -30.65
CA THR A 249 2.24 38.91 -31.51
C THR A 249 1.70 37.55 -31.96
N ASP A 250 0.42 37.49 -32.31
CA ASP A 250 -0.21 36.26 -32.81
C ASP A 250 0.52 35.66 -34.03
N ALA A 251 1.09 36.53 -34.88
CA ALA A 251 1.89 36.11 -36.02
C ALA A 251 3.19 35.41 -35.58
N GLN A 252 3.87 35.94 -34.56
CA GLN A 252 5.06 35.33 -33.99
C GLN A 252 4.73 34.02 -33.25
N LYS A 253 3.64 33.99 -32.47
CA LYS A 253 3.17 32.76 -31.80
C LYS A 253 2.86 31.65 -32.80
N ARG A 254 2.19 31.96 -33.91
CA ARG A 254 1.92 30.99 -34.99
C ARG A 254 3.20 30.49 -35.65
N LYS A 255 4.19 31.37 -35.86
CA LYS A 255 5.48 30.99 -36.45
C LYS A 255 6.31 30.12 -35.51
N ALA A 256 6.21 30.35 -34.21
CA ALA A 256 6.88 29.59 -33.16
C ALA A 256 5.97 28.50 -32.54
N MET A 257 5.11 27.87 -33.36
CA MET A 257 4.18 26.86 -32.87
C MET A 257 4.91 25.71 -32.16
N MET A 258 4.65 25.57 -30.88
CA MET A 258 5.09 24.43 -30.07
C MET A 258 3.88 23.83 -29.37
N PRO A 259 3.62 22.53 -29.48
CA PRO A 259 2.53 21.90 -28.73
C PRO A 259 2.67 22.15 -27.23
N ALA A 260 1.58 22.50 -26.55
CA ALA A 260 1.54 22.71 -25.11
C ALA A 260 1.81 21.44 -24.29
N THR A 261 1.86 20.27 -24.94
CA THR A 261 2.33 19.01 -24.35
C THR A 261 3.27 18.27 -25.29
N ASN A 262 4.24 17.58 -24.69
CA ASN A 262 5.13 16.65 -25.37
C ASN A 262 4.43 15.33 -25.78
N ASP A 263 3.14 15.12 -25.46
CA ASP A 263 2.36 13.90 -25.80
C ASP A 263 2.49 13.54 -27.31
N ALA A 264 2.65 14.53 -28.20
CA ALA A 264 2.81 14.31 -29.65
C ALA A 264 4.19 13.72 -30.03
N ASN A 265 5.22 13.94 -29.21
CA ASN A 265 6.58 13.48 -29.44
C ASN A 265 6.86 12.11 -28.80
N GLU A 266 5.87 11.50 -28.12
CA GLU A 266 6.00 10.19 -27.46
C GLU A 266 6.05 8.99 -28.42
N GLY A 267 6.28 9.25 -29.71
CA GLY A 267 6.37 8.24 -30.76
C GLY A 267 5.04 7.54 -31.06
N TRP A 268 5.04 6.75 -32.12
CA TRP A 268 3.87 5.97 -32.56
C TRP A 268 3.37 4.98 -31.49
N LEU A 269 4.27 4.48 -30.64
CA LEU A 269 3.97 3.67 -29.45
C LEU A 269 3.17 4.45 -28.39
N GLY A 270 3.53 5.71 -28.12
CA GLY A 270 2.78 6.58 -27.22
C GLY A 270 1.39 6.92 -27.77
N ALA A 271 1.33 7.25 -29.07
CA ALA A 271 0.08 7.60 -29.73
C ALA A 271 -0.92 6.44 -29.84
N GLN A 272 -0.47 5.21 -30.09
CA GLN A 272 -1.39 4.06 -30.19
C GLN A 272 -1.69 3.42 -28.84
N ALA A 273 -0.69 3.10 -28.03
CA ALA A 273 -0.93 2.38 -26.78
C ALA A 273 -1.64 3.27 -25.75
N ARG A 274 -1.20 4.52 -25.58
CA ARG A 274 -1.76 5.41 -24.54
C ARG A 274 -3.11 5.98 -24.94
N VAL A 275 -3.32 6.38 -26.19
CA VAL A 275 -4.65 6.86 -26.63
C VAL A 275 -5.66 5.72 -26.67
N ALA A 276 -5.25 4.51 -27.05
CA ALA A 276 -6.13 3.34 -26.99
C ALA A 276 -6.47 2.99 -25.53
N GLN A 277 -5.52 3.01 -24.61
CA GLN A 277 -5.78 2.83 -23.17
C GLN A 277 -6.63 3.96 -22.60
N ARG A 278 -6.52 5.21 -23.05
CA ARG A 278 -7.41 6.30 -22.62
C ARG A 278 -8.85 6.12 -23.12
N ARG A 279 -9.03 5.63 -24.36
CA ARG A 279 -10.36 5.41 -24.97
C ARG A 279 -11.01 4.09 -24.54
N ALA A 280 -10.20 3.09 -24.20
CA ALA A 280 -10.61 1.77 -23.77
C ALA A 280 -9.61 1.30 -22.68
N PRO A 281 -9.75 1.80 -21.44
CA PRO A 281 -8.83 1.49 -20.33
C PRO A 281 -8.77 -0.01 -19.99
N ASN A 282 -9.82 -0.74 -20.33
CA ASN A 282 -9.91 -2.19 -20.13
C ASN A 282 -9.32 -3.01 -21.29
N ALA A 283 -8.82 -2.36 -22.36
CA ALA A 283 -8.24 -3.05 -23.50
C ALA A 283 -6.84 -3.57 -23.16
N ARG A 284 -6.65 -4.88 -23.32
CA ARG A 284 -5.34 -5.53 -23.12
C ARG A 284 -4.33 -5.05 -24.16
N LEU A 285 -3.06 -5.04 -23.80
CA LEU A 285 -1.98 -4.68 -24.72
C LEU A 285 -1.98 -5.57 -25.97
N GLU A 286 -2.30 -6.85 -25.83
CA GLU A 286 -2.47 -7.80 -26.94
C GLU A 286 -3.55 -7.36 -27.92
N PHE A 287 -4.70 -6.89 -27.42
CA PHE A 287 -5.78 -6.38 -28.26
C PHE A 287 -5.37 -5.06 -28.95
N ILE A 288 -4.66 -4.19 -28.25
CA ILE A 288 -4.16 -2.93 -28.81
C ILE A 288 -3.11 -3.21 -29.89
N ASN A 289 -2.20 -4.14 -29.65
CA ASN A 289 -1.18 -4.59 -30.60
C ASN A 289 -1.81 -5.29 -31.80
N ALA A 290 -2.79 -6.18 -31.58
CA ALA A 290 -3.51 -6.85 -32.65
C ALA A 290 -4.30 -5.85 -33.50
N LYS A 291 -4.99 -4.89 -32.89
CA LYS A 291 -5.69 -3.81 -33.61
C LYS A 291 -4.73 -2.92 -34.38
N SER A 292 -3.55 -2.67 -33.83
CA SER A 292 -2.50 -1.91 -34.49
C SER A 292 -1.93 -2.66 -35.69
N GLN A 293 -1.52 -3.91 -35.51
CA GLN A 293 -1.04 -4.79 -36.57
C GLN A 293 -2.09 -4.99 -37.66
N TYR A 294 -3.37 -5.15 -37.26
CA TYR A 294 -4.50 -5.26 -38.18
C TYR A 294 -4.61 -4.04 -39.11
N LYS A 295 -4.35 -2.84 -38.58
CA LYS A 295 -4.31 -1.60 -39.37
C LYS A 295 -3.02 -1.44 -40.16
N HIS A 296 -1.88 -1.75 -39.57
CA HIS A 296 -0.57 -1.55 -40.18
C HIS A 296 -0.34 -2.50 -41.36
N ASN A 297 -0.76 -3.75 -41.22
CA ASN A 297 -0.60 -4.80 -42.23
C ASN A 297 -1.77 -4.82 -43.24
N ASP A 298 -2.66 -3.82 -43.22
CA ASP A 298 -3.92 -3.80 -43.97
C ASP A 298 -4.64 -5.15 -43.97
N THR A 299 -4.76 -5.75 -42.79
CA THR A 299 -5.37 -7.07 -42.65
C THR A 299 -6.85 -7.03 -43.02
N ALA A 300 -7.50 -5.85 -42.96
CA ALA A 300 -8.83 -5.62 -43.51
C ALA A 300 -8.87 -5.82 -45.03
N GLY A 301 -7.94 -5.19 -45.76
CA GLY A 301 -7.78 -5.40 -47.20
C GLY A 301 -7.50 -6.85 -47.56
N PHE A 302 -6.57 -7.50 -46.83
CA PHE A 302 -6.26 -8.91 -47.03
C PHE A 302 -7.48 -9.83 -46.82
N ILE A 303 -8.25 -9.62 -45.73
CA ILE A 303 -9.47 -10.40 -45.47
C ILE A 303 -10.51 -10.15 -46.57
N ALA A 304 -10.66 -8.89 -47.02
CA ALA A 304 -11.59 -8.54 -48.08
C ALA A 304 -11.19 -9.10 -49.45
N GLU A 305 -9.90 -9.31 -49.72
CA GLU A 305 -9.40 -9.81 -51.00
C GLU A 305 -9.26 -11.33 -51.03
N LYS A 306 -8.73 -11.94 -49.96
CA LYS A 306 -8.34 -13.36 -49.91
C LYS A 306 -9.29 -14.26 -49.11
N LEU A 307 -10.13 -13.67 -48.25
CA LEU A 307 -11.04 -14.40 -47.36
C LEU A 307 -12.47 -13.85 -47.48
N SER A 308 -12.89 -13.52 -48.70
CA SER A 308 -14.15 -12.81 -48.98
C SER A 308 -15.37 -13.72 -49.03
N THR A 309 -15.18 -15.05 -49.06
CA THR A 309 -16.30 -15.96 -49.23
C THR A 309 -17.15 -16.05 -47.95
N PRO A 310 -18.48 -16.21 -48.08
CA PRO A 310 -19.37 -16.37 -46.93
C PRO A 310 -19.04 -17.58 -46.04
N ALA A 311 -18.36 -18.61 -46.56
CA ALA A 311 -17.93 -19.78 -45.81
C ALA A 311 -16.72 -19.46 -44.91
N GLU A 312 -15.70 -18.80 -45.45
CA GLU A 312 -14.50 -18.38 -44.70
C GLU A 312 -14.85 -17.35 -43.63
N GLN A 313 -15.70 -16.38 -43.96
CA GLN A 313 -16.20 -15.38 -43.00
C GLN A 313 -17.02 -15.99 -41.86
N ARG A 314 -17.74 -17.09 -42.12
CA ARG A 314 -18.44 -17.86 -41.08
C ARG A 314 -17.47 -18.66 -40.23
N PHE A 315 -16.44 -19.25 -40.83
CA PHE A 315 -15.39 -19.96 -40.09
C PHE A 315 -14.64 -19.03 -39.14
N LEU A 316 -14.22 -17.85 -39.60
CA LEU A 316 -13.55 -16.84 -38.76
C LEU A 316 -14.43 -16.38 -37.60
N ARG A 317 -15.72 -16.08 -37.87
CA ARG A 317 -16.68 -15.71 -36.82
C ARG A 317 -16.89 -16.83 -35.81
N LYS A 318 -17.06 -18.07 -36.29
CA LYS A 318 -17.18 -19.25 -35.42
C LYS A 318 -15.94 -19.44 -34.57
N ARG A 319 -14.74 -19.29 -35.13
CA ARG A 319 -13.49 -19.48 -34.39
C ARG A 319 -13.23 -18.36 -33.38
N ALA A 320 -13.54 -17.11 -33.72
CA ALA A 320 -13.51 -15.99 -32.78
C ALA A 320 -14.54 -16.17 -31.66
N GLN A 321 -15.73 -16.69 -31.99
CA GLN A 321 -16.77 -16.98 -31.01
C GLN A 321 -16.39 -18.17 -30.13
N GLU A 322 -15.73 -19.22 -30.63
CA GLU A 322 -15.14 -20.31 -29.84
C GLU A 322 -14.11 -19.76 -28.85
N ILE A 323 -13.12 -19.00 -29.32
CA ILE A 323 -12.10 -18.35 -28.47
C ILE A 323 -12.72 -17.42 -27.42
N SER A 324 -13.77 -16.68 -27.78
CA SER A 324 -14.48 -15.78 -26.84
C SER A 324 -15.40 -16.53 -25.87
N SER A 325 -16.04 -17.61 -26.33
CA SER A 325 -16.99 -18.43 -25.55
C SER A 325 -16.30 -19.31 -24.53
N GLU A 326 -15.00 -19.56 -24.69
CA GLU A 326 -14.22 -20.32 -23.73
C GLU A 326 -14.25 -19.65 -22.35
N GLY A 327 -14.36 -18.30 -22.27
CA GLY A 327 -14.53 -17.56 -21.02
C GLY A 327 -13.49 -17.91 -19.94
N GLY A 328 -12.43 -18.63 -20.33
CA GLY A 328 -11.59 -19.40 -19.43
C GLY A 328 -10.81 -18.48 -18.52
N HIS A 329 -10.51 -17.27 -18.99
CA HIS A 329 -9.87 -16.26 -18.19
C HIS A 329 -10.75 -15.75 -17.04
N GLN A 330 -12.05 -15.52 -17.28
CA GLN A 330 -12.95 -15.10 -16.21
C GLN A 330 -13.21 -16.25 -15.23
N LYS A 331 -13.38 -17.47 -15.75
CA LYS A 331 -13.49 -18.69 -14.92
C LYS A 331 -12.24 -18.91 -14.07
N ARG A 332 -11.04 -18.73 -14.62
CA ARG A 332 -9.76 -18.81 -13.89
C ARG A 332 -9.67 -17.74 -12.80
N LYS A 333 -10.08 -16.50 -13.09
CA LYS A 333 -10.11 -15.42 -12.09
C LYS A 333 -11.05 -15.72 -10.92
N VAL A 334 -12.25 -16.24 -11.21
CA VAL A 334 -13.22 -16.64 -10.18
C VAL A 334 -12.67 -17.80 -9.36
N ALA A 335 -12.16 -18.86 -10.01
CA ALA A 335 -11.56 -19.99 -9.31
C ALA A 335 -10.35 -19.60 -8.45
N GLN A 336 -9.52 -18.66 -8.93
CA GLN A 336 -8.41 -18.10 -8.16
C GLN A 336 -8.90 -17.32 -6.94
N ALA A 337 -9.93 -16.48 -7.11
CA ALA A 337 -10.52 -15.74 -5.98
C ALA A 337 -11.09 -16.69 -4.91
N GLU A 338 -11.81 -17.73 -5.32
CA GLU A 338 -12.36 -18.75 -4.43
C GLU A 338 -11.26 -19.52 -3.69
N HIS A 339 -10.22 -19.97 -4.41
CA HIS A 339 -9.07 -20.64 -3.83
C HIS A 339 -8.33 -19.76 -2.81
N ASP A 340 -8.06 -18.50 -3.16
CA ASP A 340 -7.36 -17.58 -2.27
C ASP A 340 -8.21 -17.24 -1.03
N GLN A 341 -9.53 -17.09 -1.18
CA GLN A 341 -10.45 -16.92 -0.05
C GLN A 341 -10.45 -18.12 0.89
N GLN A 342 -10.48 -19.34 0.34
CA GLN A 342 -10.42 -20.57 1.14
C GLN A 342 -9.09 -20.66 1.90
N THR A 343 -7.97 -20.41 1.22
CA THR A 343 -6.63 -20.37 1.83
C THR A 343 -6.59 -19.42 3.02
N VAL A 344 -7.09 -18.19 2.85
CA VAL A 344 -7.14 -17.18 3.91
C VAL A 344 -8.00 -17.64 5.09
N ARG A 345 -9.15 -18.27 4.84
CA ARG A 345 -10.02 -18.81 5.91
C ARG A 345 -9.29 -19.89 6.71
N GLU A 346 -8.68 -20.86 6.05
CA GLU A 346 -7.95 -21.94 6.71
C GLU A 346 -6.79 -21.42 7.55
N HIS A 347 -6.05 -20.44 7.04
CA HIS A 347 -4.97 -19.80 7.77
C HIS A 347 -5.46 -19.04 9.00
N ARG A 348 -6.56 -18.28 8.89
CA ARG A 348 -7.19 -17.59 10.02
C ARG A 348 -7.68 -18.56 11.09
N GLU A 349 -8.28 -19.69 10.69
CA GLU A 349 -8.72 -20.73 11.62
C GLU A 349 -7.54 -21.40 12.34
N LYS A 350 -6.47 -21.72 11.61
CA LYS A 350 -5.24 -22.26 12.20
C LYS A 350 -4.61 -21.27 13.19
N LYS A 351 -4.55 -19.99 12.83
CA LYS A 351 -4.02 -18.92 13.69
C LYS A 351 -4.84 -18.74 14.96
N THR A 352 -6.17 -18.56 14.85
CA THR A 352 -7.06 -18.41 16.01
C THR A 352 -6.99 -19.61 16.96
N LYS A 353 -6.88 -20.84 16.43
CA LYS A 353 -6.68 -22.05 17.25
C LYS A 353 -5.33 -22.04 17.97
N SER A 354 -4.27 -21.60 17.30
CA SER A 354 -2.93 -21.47 17.88
C SER A 354 -2.91 -20.40 18.98
N ASP A 355 -3.49 -19.23 18.71
CA ASP A 355 -3.53 -18.11 19.64
C ASP A 355 -4.40 -18.42 20.86
N ARG A 356 -5.52 -19.14 20.69
CA ARG A 356 -6.31 -19.64 21.82
C ARG A 356 -5.51 -20.59 22.71
N LYS A 357 -4.72 -21.50 22.13
CA LYS A 357 -3.86 -22.42 22.90
C LYS A 357 -2.78 -21.65 23.68
N LYS A 358 -2.14 -20.67 23.04
CA LYS A 358 -1.15 -19.80 23.70
C LYS A 358 -1.79 -18.99 24.83
N ALA A 359 -2.97 -18.41 24.59
CA ALA A 359 -3.69 -17.64 25.60
C ALA A 359 -4.09 -18.52 26.81
N THR A 360 -4.55 -19.75 26.57
CA THR A 360 -4.81 -20.70 27.67
C THR A 360 -3.55 -21.07 28.43
N GLU A 361 -2.42 -21.30 27.74
CA GLU A 361 -1.14 -21.60 28.38
C GLU A 361 -0.63 -20.41 29.22
N ILE A 362 -0.72 -19.18 28.70
CA ILE A 362 -0.35 -17.96 29.44
C ILE A 362 -1.27 -17.77 30.66
N ALA A 363 -2.57 -18.03 30.52
CA ALA A 363 -3.51 -17.95 31.63
C ALA A 363 -3.22 -18.98 32.73
N GLU A 364 -2.79 -20.19 32.36
CA GLU A 364 -2.33 -21.21 33.32
C GLU A 364 -1.04 -20.80 34.01
N ILE A 365 -0.07 -20.25 33.27
CA ILE A 365 1.18 -19.73 33.83
C ILE A 365 0.89 -18.61 34.84
N ASN A 366 0.01 -17.66 34.50
CA ASN A 366 -0.34 -16.54 35.38
C ASN A 366 -1.06 -16.96 36.67
N LYS A 367 -1.72 -18.12 36.69
CA LYS A 367 -2.32 -18.69 37.90
C LYS A 367 -1.29 -19.35 38.83
N CYS A 368 -0.07 -19.60 38.35
CA CYS A 368 0.99 -20.18 39.16
C CYS A 368 1.39 -19.24 40.29
N VAL A 369 1.41 -19.73 41.53
CA VAL A 369 2.01 -19.01 42.66
C VAL A 369 3.52 -19.27 42.64
N PRO A 370 4.35 -18.27 42.32
CA PRO A 370 5.80 -18.47 42.23
C PRO A 370 6.42 -18.77 43.59
N VAL A 371 7.30 -19.77 43.65
CA VAL A 371 8.02 -20.15 44.87
C VAL A 371 9.42 -19.55 44.82
N PHE A 372 9.69 -18.59 45.72
CA PHE A 372 10.98 -17.90 45.80
C PHE A 372 11.91 -18.45 46.89
N ASP A 373 11.50 -19.53 47.58
CA ASP A 373 12.33 -20.18 48.58
C ASP A 373 13.36 -21.09 47.92
N ILE A 374 14.63 -20.70 47.99
CA ILE A 374 15.77 -21.41 47.38
C ILE A 374 15.94 -22.78 48.05
N ALA A 375 15.69 -22.89 49.36
CA ALA A 375 15.92 -24.12 50.12
C ALA A 375 15.09 -25.30 49.60
N ARG A 376 13.87 -25.01 49.13
CA ARG A 376 12.94 -25.98 48.51
C ARG A 376 13.48 -26.64 47.25
N PHE A 377 14.41 -26.00 46.54
CA PHE A 377 14.97 -26.49 45.29
C PHE A 377 16.36 -27.09 45.46
N THR A 378 17.06 -26.79 46.57
CA THR A 378 18.40 -27.30 46.87
C THR A 378 18.41 -28.51 47.80
N ASP A 379 17.41 -28.69 48.66
CA ASP A 379 17.32 -29.84 49.56
C ASP A 379 16.86 -31.10 48.80
N PRO A 380 17.66 -32.20 48.76
CA PRO A 380 17.28 -33.45 48.11
C PRO A 380 15.99 -34.09 48.66
N GLY A 381 15.65 -33.84 49.92
CA GLY A 381 14.41 -34.31 50.56
C GLY A 381 13.19 -33.59 50.01
N MET A 382 13.21 -32.25 50.04
CA MET A 382 12.10 -31.42 49.56
C MET A 382 11.94 -31.47 48.03
N LEU A 383 13.05 -31.57 47.29
CA LEU A 383 13.01 -31.66 45.83
C LEU A 383 12.33 -32.96 45.34
N LYS A 384 12.37 -34.05 46.13
CA LYS A 384 11.64 -35.28 45.81
C LYS A 384 10.13 -35.07 45.84
N GLU A 385 9.63 -34.25 46.77
CA GLU A 385 8.21 -33.97 46.96
C GLU A 385 7.61 -33.10 45.85
N ILE A 386 8.42 -32.27 45.18
CA ILE A 386 7.96 -31.41 44.08
C ILE A 386 7.78 -32.24 42.81
N LEU A 387 6.60 -32.17 42.20
CA LEU A 387 6.29 -32.85 40.95
C LEU A 387 6.96 -32.15 39.76
N VAL A 388 7.41 -32.90 38.75
CA VAL A 388 8.05 -32.33 37.54
C VAL A 388 7.16 -31.29 36.83
N PRO A 389 5.83 -31.51 36.67
CA PRO A 389 4.92 -30.49 36.13
C PRO A 389 4.90 -29.17 36.92
N GLN A 390 5.09 -29.23 38.24
CA GLN A 390 5.16 -28.02 39.08
C GLN A 390 6.46 -27.25 38.82
N LEU A 391 7.59 -27.94 38.65
CA LEU A 391 8.87 -27.33 38.26
C LEU A 391 8.78 -26.71 36.86
N ASP A 392 8.12 -27.37 35.92
CA ASP A 392 7.91 -26.84 34.57
C ASP A 392 7.04 -25.58 34.58
N LEU A 393 5.98 -25.55 35.38
CA LEU A 393 5.12 -24.37 35.51
C LEU A 393 5.87 -23.18 36.14
N GLN A 394 6.70 -23.42 37.16
CA GLN A 394 7.56 -22.40 37.78
C GLN A 394 8.60 -21.84 36.78
N LEU A 395 9.26 -22.71 36.01
CA LEU A 395 10.20 -22.27 34.97
C LEU A 395 9.52 -21.48 33.86
N LYS A 396 8.33 -21.91 33.41
CA LYS A 396 7.53 -21.16 32.42
C LYS A 396 7.16 -19.78 32.95
N TRP A 397 6.80 -19.66 34.23
CA TRP A 397 6.51 -18.39 34.87
C TRP A 397 7.73 -17.46 34.86
N HIS A 398 8.89 -17.93 35.32
CA HIS A 398 10.12 -17.12 35.31
C HIS A 398 10.54 -16.72 33.89
N ARG A 399 10.43 -17.64 32.93
CA ARG A 399 10.75 -17.39 31.51
C ARG A 399 9.83 -16.35 30.88
N LEU A 400 8.53 -16.38 31.18
CA LEU A 400 7.58 -15.39 30.69
C LEU A 400 7.92 -13.99 31.22
N ARG A 401 8.27 -13.87 32.50
CA ARG A 401 8.64 -12.58 33.11
C ARG A 401 9.97 -12.03 32.61
N GLU A 402 10.98 -12.88 32.41
CA GLU A 402 12.24 -12.45 31.76
C GLU A 402 11.98 -11.93 30.33
N LEU A 403 11.11 -12.60 29.57
CA LEU A 403 10.73 -12.17 28.22
C LEU A 403 9.93 -10.87 28.18
N GLU A 404 9.01 -10.65 29.12
CA GLU A 404 8.22 -9.40 29.21
C GLU A 404 9.12 -8.19 29.51
N MET A 405 10.14 -8.36 30.37
CA MET A 405 11.03 -7.27 30.78
C MET A 405 12.19 -7.05 29.80
N ASP A 406 12.96 -8.10 29.54
CA ASP A 406 14.26 -7.99 28.85
C ASP A 406 14.18 -8.34 27.36
N LYS A 407 13.01 -8.84 26.90
CA LYS A 407 12.81 -9.39 25.55
C LYS A 407 13.78 -10.52 25.19
N LYS A 408 14.44 -11.09 26.19
CA LYS A 408 15.39 -12.20 26.12
C LYS A 408 15.23 -13.05 27.37
N THR A 409 15.57 -14.33 27.26
CA THR A 409 15.49 -15.29 28.37
C THR A 409 16.74 -16.12 28.38
N GLU A 410 17.31 -16.32 29.56
CA GLU A 410 18.44 -17.24 29.78
C GLU A 410 17.95 -18.66 30.09
N ILE A 411 16.63 -18.86 30.19
CA ILE A 411 16.00 -20.16 30.48
C ILE A 411 15.78 -20.94 29.16
N PRO A 412 16.44 -22.12 28.98
CA PRO A 412 16.32 -22.93 27.77
C PRO A 412 14.97 -23.68 27.66
N PRO A 413 14.66 -24.30 26.50
CA PRO A 413 13.46 -25.12 26.30
C PRO A 413 13.39 -26.33 27.25
N LEU A 414 12.20 -26.58 27.81
CA LEU A 414 11.96 -27.54 28.91
C LEU A 414 12.04 -29.02 28.49
N SER A 415 11.99 -29.30 27.18
CA SER A 415 11.80 -30.64 26.60
C SER A 415 12.97 -31.61 26.80
N LYS A 416 14.16 -31.13 27.19
CA LYS A 416 15.38 -31.95 27.35
C LYS A 416 16.00 -31.90 28.75
N LEU A 417 15.38 -31.24 29.72
CA LEU A 417 15.96 -31.02 31.06
C LEU A 417 15.57 -32.10 32.06
N LYS A 418 16.55 -32.62 32.81
CA LYS A 418 16.32 -33.52 33.95
C LYS A 418 15.78 -32.74 35.16
N LYS A 419 15.11 -33.43 36.09
CA LYS A 419 14.49 -32.82 37.29
C LYS A 419 15.47 -31.93 38.10
N GLN A 420 16.71 -32.38 38.29
CA GLN A 420 17.74 -31.62 38.99
C GLN A 420 18.16 -30.34 38.24
N GLN A 421 18.37 -30.43 36.92
CA GLN A 421 18.71 -29.28 36.09
C GLN A 421 17.59 -28.22 36.07
N LYS A 422 16.32 -28.66 36.10
CA LYS A 422 15.17 -27.75 36.23
C LYS A 422 15.22 -26.98 37.55
N ALA A 423 15.54 -27.65 38.66
CA ALA A 423 15.65 -27.01 39.97
C ALA A 423 16.82 -26.00 40.04
N GLU A 424 17.99 -26.35 39.51
CA GLU A 424 19.16 -25.45 39.42
C GLU A 424 18.85 -24.17 38.62
N LEU A 425 18.11 -24.30 37.51
CA LEU A 425 17.68 -23.17 36.69
C LEU A 425 16.68 -22.28 37.44
N ILE A 426 15.75 -22.85 38.21
CA ILE A 426 14.84 -22.07 39.08
C ILE A 426 15.64 -21.30 40.12
N VAL A 427 16.61 -21.94 40.80
CA VAL A 427 17.45 -21.27 41.80
C VAL A 427 18.20 -20.08 41.18
N THR A 428 18.75 -20.27 39.98
CA THR A 428 19.46 -19.21 39.25
C THR A 428 18.50 -18.07 38.88
N ALA A 429 17.31 -18.39 38.36
CA ALA A 429 16.29 -17.41 38.00
C ALA A 429 15.76 -16.63 39.22
N VAL A 430 15.51 -17.30 40.35
CA VAL A 430 15.13 -16.68 41.62
C VAL A 430 16.26 -15.78 42.14
N GLY A 431 17.53 -16.18 42.01
CA GLY A 431 18.68 -15.37 42.36
C GLY A 431 18.84 -14.11 41.49
N ARG A 432 18.53 -14.19 40.20
CA ARG A 432 18.44 -13.01 39.32
C ARG A 432 17.29 -12.10 39.74
N TRP A 433 16.12 -12.68 40.03
CA TRP A 433 14.93 -11.95 40.46
C TRP A 433 15.16 -11.19 41.77
N ARG A 434 15.74 -11.84 42.79
CA ARG A 434 16.04 -11.20 44.09
C ARG A 434 16.99 -10.01 43.93
N ARG A 435 18.06 -10.15 43.12
CA ARG A 435 18.97 -9.03 42.83
C ARG A 435 18.26 -7.81 42.22
N ARG A 436 17.25 -8.03 41.39
CA ARG A 436 16.45 -6.96 40.78
C ARG A 436 15.48 -6.30 41.74
N VAL A 437 14.91 -7.09 42.64
CA VAL A 437 14.12 -6.57 43.75
C VAL A 437 14.98 -5.70 44.67
N ASP A 438 16.19 -6.15 45.01
CA ASP A 438 17.11 -5.43 45.89
C ASP A 438 17.64 -4.12 45.26
N THR A 439 17.69 -4.04 43.93
CA THR A 439 18.08 -2.83 43.16
C THR A 439 16.90 -1.90 42.88
N GLY A 440 15.67 -2.28 43.26
CA GLY A 440 14.46 -1.47 43.06
C GLY A 440 13.91 -1.48 41.63
N GLU A 441 14.45 -2.32 40.75
CA GLU A 441 13.95 -2.48 39.38
C GLU A 441 12.58 -3.19 39.33
N VAL A 442 12.29 -4.01 40.34
CA VAL A 442 11.05 -4.79 40.43
C VAL A 442 10.46 -4.70 41.85
N PRO A 443 9.15 -4.45 42.03
CA PRO A 443 8.55 -4.34 43.36
C PRO A 443 8.62 -5.63 44.17
N LEU A 444 8.76 -5.49 45.49
CA LEU A 444 8.77 -6.58 46.47
C LEU A 444 7.33 -7.10 46.73
N MET A 445 6.83 -7.83 45.73
CA MET A 445 5.61 -8.64 45.66
C MET A 445 4.23 -7.97 45.69
N GLY A 446 3.41 -8.43 44.73
CA GLY A 446 1.96 -8.45 44.76
C GLY A 446 1.29 -7.36 43.92
N PHE A 447 1.12 -7.56 42.60
CA PHE A 447 0.10 -6.77 41.90
C PHE A 447 -0.55 -7.47 40.70
N GLN A 448 -1.87 -7.40 40.73
CA GLN A 448 -2.82 -7.68 39.65
C GLN A 448 -2.81 -6.50 38.67
N SER A 449 -2.56 -6.72 37.39
CA SER A 449 -3.36 -6.16 36.28
C SER A 449 -2.61 -6.30 34.97
N SER A 450 -3.34 -6.82 34.00
CA SER A 450 -3.04 -7.06 32.59
C SER A 450 -2.85 -5.78 31.76
N GLU A 451 -1.90 -5.82 30.84
CA GLU A 451 -2.12 -5.33 29.48
C GLU A 451 -1.91 -6.50 28.49
N PRO A 452 -2.79 -6.68 27.49
CA PRO A 452 -2.56 -7.66 26.44
C PRO A 452 -1.41 -7.18 25.54
N LEU A 453 -0.44 -8.06 25.31
CA LEU A 453 0.64 -7.87 24.34
C LEU A 453 0.05 -7.51 22.97
N GLU A 454 0.48 -6.38 22.39
CA GLU A 454 0.33 -6.12 20.96
C GLU A 454 0.89 -7.32 20.18
N GLU A 455 0.08 -7.87 19.28
CA GLU A 455 0.28 -9.15 18.56
C GLU A 455 1.56 -9.26 17.71
N ASP A 456 2.40 -8.23 17.63
CA ASP A 456 3.35 -8.04 16.53
C ASP A 456 4.83 -8.37 16.86
N ARG A 457 5.13 -9.02 18.00
CA ARG A 457 6.53 -9.27 18.43
C ARG A 457 6.87 -10.66 19.01
N LEU A 458 6.17 -11.71 18.58
CA LEU A 458 6.75 -13.06 18.73
C LEU A 458 7.72 -13.32 17.58
N VAL A 459 9.00 -13.05 17.81
CA VAL A 459 10.09 -13.62 16.99
C VAL A 459 10.12 -15.11 17.29
N VAL A 460 9.51 -15.90 16.42
CA VAL A 460 9.73 -17.34 16.34
C VAL A 460 10.92 -17.50 15.40
N GLU A 461 12.05 -18.03 15.92
CA GLU A 461 13.12 -18.51 15.05
C GLU A 461 12.54 -19.57 14.11
N PRO A 462 12.85 -19.53 12.80
CA PRO A 462 12.46 -20.61 11.91
C PRO A 462 13.16 -21.89 12.38
N ASP A 463 12.39 -22.96 12.57
CA ASP A 463 12.96 -24.30 12.55
C ASP A 463 13.65 -24.44 11.19
N ASN A 464 14.97 -24.66 11.22
CA ASN A 464 15.74 -25.05 10.05
C ASN A 464 15.22 -26.41 9.56
N GLU A 465 14.23 -26.39 8.67
CA GLU A 465 14.01 -27.48 7.73
C GLU A 465 14.58 -27.02 6.39
N GLU A 466 15.64 -27.71 5.99
CA GLU A 466 16.36 -27.54 4.73
C GLU A 466 15.38 -27.56 3.55
N ASP A 467 15.63 -26.63 2.62
CA ASP A 467 15.04 -26.61 1.29
C ASP A 467 15.22 -27.97 0.60
N ASP A 468 14.15 -28.75 0.48
CA ASP A 468 14.01 -29.69 -0.62
C ASP A 468 12.54 -29.80 -1.05
N ALA A 469 12.19 -28.98 -2.04
CA ALA A 469 10.98 -29.18 -2.83
C ALA A 469 11.35 -29.08 -4.31
N GLY A 470 12.03 -30.12 -4.78
CA GLY A 470 11.97 -30.50 -6.18
C GLY A 470 10.52 -30.72 -6.61
N TYR A 471 10.02 -29.86 -7.48
CA TYR A 471 8.93 -30.21 -8.39
C TYR A 471 9.48 -30.20 -9.79
N GLY A 472 9.73 -31.43 -10.25
CA GLY A 472 10.27 -31.74 -11.56
C GLY A 472 9.35 -31.29 -12.69
N ASP A 473 10.02 -31.09 -13.82
CA ASP A 473 9.42 -31.03 -15.14
C ASP A 473 8.37 -32.14 -15.31
N ARG A 474 7.20 -31.73 -15.78
CA ARG A 474 6.28 -32.60 -16.52
C ARG A 474 5.80 -31.84 -17.74
N GLU A 475 6.44 -32.23 -18.84
CA GLU A 475 6.05 -32.25 -20.26
C GLU A 475 4.94 -31.32 -20.77
#